data_AF-F6HDF1-F1
#
_entry.id   AF-F6HDF1-F1
#
_cell.length_a   1.000
_cell.length_b   1.000
_cell.length_c   1.000
_cell.angle_alpha   90.00
_cell.angle_beta   90.00
_cell.angle_gamma   90.00
#
_symmetry.space_group_name_H-M   'P 1'
#
loop_
_entity.id
_entity.type
_entity.pdbx_description
1 polymer ?
#
loop_
_entity_poly.entity_id
_entity_poly.type
_entity_poly.pdbx_seq_one_letter_code
_entity_poly.pdbx_strand_id
1 'polypeptide(L)' 'MEPIQLKHEAKLKGGFYVDPEVKLLFIIRIRGINAMHPKTRKILQLLRLRQ' A
#
# COMPACT_ATOMS: atom_id res chain seq x y z
N MET A 1 4.24 -17.84 13.97
CA MET A 1 3.31 -17.41 15.03
C MET A 1 2.23 -16.61 14.36
N GLU A 2 0.97 -16.91 14.66
CA GLU A 2 -0.14 -16.18 14.08
C GLU A 2 -0.22 -14.77 14.69
N PRO A 3 -0.66 -13.73 13.94
CA PRO A 3 -0.77 -12.35 14.45
C PRO A 3 -1.62 -12.25 15.72
N ILE A 4 -2.61 -13.13 15.85
CA ILE A 4 -3.47 -13.26 17.03
C ILE A 4 -2.63 -13.58 18.27
N GLN A 5 -1.74 -14.58 18.17
CA GLN A 5 -0.87 -14.99 19.30
C GLN A 5 0.04 -13.85 19.74
N LEU A 6 0.64 -13.15 18.79
CA LEU A 6 1.54 -12.01 19.05
C LEU A 6 0.80 -10.85 19.73
N LYS A 7 -0.43 -10.55 19.31
CA LYS A 7 -1.30 -9.55 19.95
C LYS A 7 -1.65 -9.94 21.39
N HIS A 8 -1.95 -11.22 21.65
CA HIS A 8 -2.22 -11.70 23.00
C HIS A 8 -0.99 -11.62 23.91
N GLU A 9 0.18 -12.05 23.43
CA GLU A 9 1.43 -11.97 24.20
C GLU A 9 1.83 -10.51 24.50
N ALA A 10 1.71 -9.62 23.52
CA ALA A 10 1.99 -8.21 23.73
C ALA A 10 1.09 -7.61 24.82
N LYS A 11 -0.22 -7.93 24.78
CA LYS A 11 -1.19 -7.50 25.79
C LYS A 11 -0.85 -8.04 27.19
N LEU A 12 -0.47 -9.32 27.30
CA LEU A 12 -0.06 -9.93 28.57
C LEU A 12 1.20 -9.27 29.16
N LYS A 13 2.12 -8.83 28.32
CA LYS A 13 3.35 -8.12 28.71
C LYS A 13 3.14 -6.61 28.93
N GLY A 14 1.90 -6.12 28.84
CA GLY A 14 1.57 -4.70 29.02
C GLY A 14 1.97 -3.78 27.84
N GLY A 15 2.29 -4.37 26.68
CA GLY A 15 2.67 -3.67 25.46
C GLY A 15 1.65 -3.81 24.33
N PHE A 16 2.04 -3.36 23.13
CA PHE A 16 1.21 -3.41 21.92
C PHE A 16 1.96 -4.09 20.78
N TYR A 17 1.24 -4.90 20.01
CA TYR A 17 1.76 -5.48 18.78
C TYR A 17 1.39 -4.56 17.60
N VAL A 18 2.40 -4.13 16.84
CA VAL A 18 2.22 -3.36 15.62
C VAL A 18 2.16 -4.34 14.45
N ASP A 19 1.04 -4.34 13.73
CA ASP A 19 0.91 -5.16 12.53
C ASP A 19 1.93 -4.71 11.47
N PRO A 20 2.50 -5.66 10.69
CA PRO A 20 3.47 -5.32 9.65
C PRO A 20 2.81 -4.47 8.55
N GLU A 21 3.58 -3.57 7.96
CA GLU A 21 3.13 -2.77 6.83
C GLU A 21 2.80 -3.64 5.61
N VAL A 22 1.75 -3.26 4.89
CA VAL A 22 1.33 -3.94 3.67
C VAL A 22 2.37 -3.76 2.56
N LYS A 23 2.74 -4.86 1.91
CA LYS A 23 3.82 -4.86 0.89
C LYS A 23 3.33 -4.64 -0.53
N LEU A 24 2.03 -4.79 -0.77
CA LEU A 24 1.43 -4.75 -2.10
C LEU A 24 0.28 -3.75 -2.12
N LEU A 25 0.15 -3.05 -3.24
CA LEU A 25 -0.94 -2.12 -3.50
C LEU A 25 -1.62 -2.47 -4.81
N PHE A 26 -2.94 -2.36 -4.85
CA PHE A 26 -3.73 -2.48 -6.07
C PHE A 26 -4.11 -1.08 -6.56
N ILE A 27 -3.74 -0.73 -7.79
CA ILE A 27 -3.86 0.63 -8.32
C ILE A 27 -4.60 0.66 -9.66
N ILE A 28 -5.47 1.65 -9.83
CA ILE A 28 -6.27 1.86 -11.06
C ILE A 28 -6.15 3.33 -11.49
N ARG A 29 -6.08 3.57 -12.79
CA ARG A 29 -6.12 4.92 -13.38
C ARG A 29 -7.57 5.42 -13.44
N ILE A 30 -7.87 6.51 -12.76
CA ILE A 30 -9.21 7.12 -12.73
C ILE A 30 -9.39 8.31 -13.67
N ARG A 31 -8.29 8.89 -14.17
CA ARG A 31 -8.32 10.07 -15.07
C ARG A 31 -7.86 9.70 -16.47
N GLY A 32 -8.42 10.39 -17.47
CA GLY A 32 -8.03 10.26 -18.88
C GLY A 32 -6.61 10.76 -19.21
N ILE A 33 -6.30 10.80 -20.51
CA ILE A 33 -4.95 11.06 -21.04
C ILE A 33 -4.60 12.55 -21.13
N ASN A 34 -5.60 13.38 -21.39
CA ASN A 34 -5.41 14.79 -21.72
C ASN A 34 -5.10 15.64 -20.49
N ALA A 35 -4.41 16.77 -20.71
CA ALA A 35 -4.07 17.76 -19.68
C ALA A 35 -3.31 17.21 -18.46
N MET A 36 -2.39 16.27 -18.68
CA MET A 36 -1.55 15.69 -17.62
C MET A 36 -0.11 16.18 -17.70
N HIS A 37 0.45 16.59 -16.57
CA HIS A 37 1.86 17.00 -16.46
C HIS A 37 2.81 15.87 -16.92
N PRO A 38 3.90 16.17 -17.66
CA PRO A 38 4.81 15.15 -18.18
C PRO A 38 5.34 14.17 -17.12
N LYS A 39 5.67 14.67 -15.92
CA LYS A 39 6.12 13.84 -14.79
C LYS A 39 5.06 12.82 -14.38
N THR A 40 3.80 13.23 -14.24
CA THR A 40 2.69 12.34 -13.87
C THR A 40 2.44 11.29 -14.94
N ARG A 41 2.47 11.68 -16.22
CA ARG A 41 2.34 10.75 -17.35
C ARG A 41 3.44 9.69 -17.32
N LYS A 42 4.68 10.08 -17.02
CA LYS A 42 5.80 9.15 -16.92
C LYS A 42 5.64 8.15 -15.76
N ILE A 43 5.16 8.60 -14.60
CA ILE A 43 4.90 7.73 -13.45
C ILE A 43 3.85 6.67 -13.81
N LEU A 44 2.73 7.07 -14.43
CA LEU A 44 1.70 6.12 -14.86
C LEU A 44 2.22 5.11 -15.89
N GLN A 45 3.08 5.54 -16.81
CA GLN A 45 3.73 4.63 -17.77
C GLN A 45 4.61 3.58 -17.11
N LEU A 46 5.36 3.95 -16.05
CA LEU A 46 6.20 3.04 -15.26
C LEU A 46 5.36 2.03 -14.48
N LEU A 47 4.23 2.49 -13.92
CA LEU A 47 3.23 1.65 -13.26
C LEU A 47 2.35 0.86 -14.25
N ARG A 48 2.63 0.95 -15.56
CA ARG A 48 1.89 0.28 -16.65
C ARG A 48 0.40 0.66 -16.75
N LEU A 49 0.01 1.81 -16.23
CA LEU A 49 -1.33 2.39 -16.30
C LEU A 49 -1.48 3.27 -17.56
N ARG A 50 -1.60 2.67 -18.75
CA ARG A 50 -1.44 3.38 -20.05
C ARG A 50 -2.71 3.76 -20.80
N GLN A 51 -3.89 3.31 -20.34
CA GLN A 51 -5.19 3.56 -20.97
C GLN A 51 -5.45 5.04 -21.27
#